data_AF-A0A3B8Y3N7-F1
#
_entry.id   AF-A0A3B8Y3N7-F1
#
_cell.length_a   1.000
_cell.length_b   1.000
_cell.length_c   1.000
_cell.angle_alpha   90.00
_cell.angle_beta   90.00
_cell.angle_gamma   90.00
#
_symmetry.space_group_name_H-M   'P 1'
#
loop_
_entity.id
_entity.type
_entity.pdbx_description
1 polymer ?
#
loop_
_entity_poly.entity_id
_entity_poly.type
_entity_poly.pdbx_seq_one_letter_code
_entity_poly.pdbx_strand_id
1 'polypeptide(L)'
;LMDIVMPGIDGVEATRVIMEHSPCAILIVTASIKSNSSKIFEAMGYGALDVVNTPVLGRSGHPEAAKILLDKIVTIGVLIGQRKSKLANKELSRSANGKGKSKLSTPSATLPSLVILGASTGGPKA
;
A
#
# COMPACT_ATOMS: atom_id res chain seq x y z
N LEU A 1 2.14 -4.53 -11.43
CA LEU A 1 2.83 -3.23 -11.57
C LEU A 1 2.00 -2.36 -12.51
N MET A 2 1.99 -1.04 -12.34
CA MET A 2 1.14 -0.11 -13.10
C MET A 2 1.90 1.17 -13.46
N ASP A 3 1.79 1.70 -14.67
CA ASP A 3 2.26 3.07 -14.99
C ASP A 3 1.09 4.05 -14.93
N ILE A 4 1.37 5.31 -14.63
CA ILE A 4 0.40 6.40 -14.61
C ILE A 4 0.15 6.96 -16.01
N VAL A 5 1.18 7.00 -16.85
CA VAL A 5 1.10 7.53 -18.21
C VAL A 5 0.87 6.38 -19.17
N MET A 6 -0.38 6.16 -19.57
CA MET A 6 -0.77 5.10 -20.49
C MET A 6 -1.68 5.64 -21.60
N PRO A 7 -1.63 5.08 -22.82
CA PRO A 7 -2.57 5.41 -23.88
C PRO A 7 -3.96 4.84 -23.56
N GLY A 8 -5.01 5.58 -23.92
CA GLY A 8 -6.39 5.17 -23.67
C GLY A 8 -6.83 5.51 -22.25
N ILE A 9 -6.87 4.51 -21.36
CA ILE A 9 -7.18 4.69 -19.94
C ILE A 9 -5.89 4.99 -19.16
N ASP A 10 -5.88 6.06 -18.36
CA ASP A 10 -4.70 6.38 -17.57
C ASP A 10 -4.56 5.45 -16.35
N GLY A 11 -3.37 5.45 -15.73
CA GLY A 11 -3.10 4.55 -14.61
C GLY A 11 -3.91 4.83 -13.35
N VAL A 12 -4.44 6.04 -13.21
CA VAL A 12 -5.29 6.41 -12.09
C VAL A 12 -6.64 5.71 -12.24
N GLU A 13 -7.27 5.89 -13.39
CA GLU A 13 -8.57 5.30 -13.69
C GLU A 13 -8.47 3.77 -13.79
N ALA A 14 -7.40 3.24 -14.37
CA ALA A 14 -7.12 1.82 -14.37
C ALA A 14 -7.00 1.26 -12.93
N THR A 15 -6.31 1.98 -12.03
CA THR A 15 -6.21 1.60 -10.61
C THR A 15 -7.60 1.61 -9.96
N ARG A 16 -8.42 2.64 -10.20
CA ARG A 16 -9.79 2.72 -9.69
C ARG A 16 -10.62 1.51 -10.11
N VAL A 17 -10.68 1.23 -11.42
CA VAL A 17 -11.47 0.13 -11.98
C VAL A 17 -10.99 -1.22 -11.47
N ILE A 18 -9.67 -1.46 -11.42
CA ILE A 18 -9.11 -2.71 -10.87
C ILE A 18 -9.49 -2.87 -9.40
N MET A 19 -9.34 -1.81 -8.60
CA MET A 19 -9.65 -1.86 -7.17
C MET A 19 -11.15 -2.01 -6.88
N GLU A 20 -12.02 -1.63 -7.81
CA GLU A 20 -13.48 -1.81 -7.72
C GLU A 20 -13.90 -3.25 -8.09
N HIS A 21 -13.36 -3.81 -9.17
CA HIS A 21 -13.82 -5.09 -9.71
C HIS A 21 -13.03 -6.30 -9.19
N SER A 22 -11.72 -6.15 -9.04
CA SER A 22 -10.82 -7.23 -8.62
C SER A 22 -9.65 -6.65 -7.80
N PRO A 23 -9.91 -6.25 -6.53
CA PRO A 23 -8.90 -5.63 -5.69
C PRO A 23 -7.63 -6.47 -5.61
N CYS A 24 -6.49 -5.88 -5.98
CA CYS A 24 -5.18 -6.54 -5.92
C CYS A 24 -4.09 -5.55 -5.51
N ALA A 25 -2.89 -6.08 -5.23
CA ALA A 25 -1.75 -5.26 -4.87
C ALA A 25 -1.17 -4.55 -6.10
N ILE A 26 -1.28 -3.23 -6.13
CA ILE A 26 -0.79 -2.39 -7.23
C ILE A 26 0.41 -1.59 -6.73
N LEU A 27 1.57 -1.81 -7.37
CA LEU A 27 2.77 -0.96 -7.25
C LEU A 27 2.87 -0.11 -8.52
N ILE A 28 2.88 1.21 -8.34
CA ILE A 28 3.03 2.17 -9.43
C ILE A 28 4.51 2.24 -9.81
N VAL A 29 4.80 2.13 -11.10
CA VAL A 29 6.14 2.19 -11.70
C VAL A 29 6.07 3.19 -12.84
N THR A 30 6.66 4.38 -12.65
CA THR A 30 6.51 5.48 -13.62
C THR A 30 7.82 6.19 -13.89
N ALA A 31 7.97 6.83 -15.06
CA ALA A 31 9.22 7.46 -15.48
C ALA A 31 9.61 8.67 -14.61
N SER A 32 8.63 9.39 -14.06
CA SER A 32 8.89 10.55 -13.19
C SER A 32 7.81 10.68 -12.13
N ILE A 33 8.22 10.54 -10.87
CA ILE A 33 7.35 10.74 -9.70
C ILE A 33 6.99 12.22 -9.53
N LYS A 34 7.95 13.13 -9.72
CA LYS A 34 7.74 14.56 -9.45
C LYS A 34 6.69 15.17 -10.38
N SER A 35 6.76 14.85 -11.68
CA SER A 35 5.81 15.37 -12.67
C SER A 35 4.42 14.77 -12.57
N ASN A 36 4.29 13.58 -11.97
CA ASN A 36 3.03 12.85 -11.88
C ASN A 36 2.50 12.76 -10.44
N SER A 37 3.02 13.57 -9.51
CA SER A 37 2.74 13.47 -8.08
C SER A 37 1.23 13.47 -7.77
N SER A 38 0.48 14.43 -8.32
CA SER A 38 -0.98 14.52 -8.13
C SER A 38 -1.70 13.24 -8.55
N LYS A 39 -1.39 12.70 -9.74
CA LYS A 39 -1.98 11.44 -10.24
C LYS A 39 -1.57 10.24 -9.41
N ILE A 40 -0.31 10.18 -8.97
CA ILE A 40 0.18 9.11 -8.09
C ILE A 40 -0.59 9.12 -6.77
N PHE A 41 -0.77 10.29 -6.16
CA PHE A 41 -1.55 10.42 -4.93
C PHE A 41 -3.02 10.02 -5.12
N GLU A 42 -3.62 10.37 -6.26
CA GLU A 42 -4.98 9.95 -6.59
C GLU A 42 -5.08 8.42 -6.75
N ALA A 43 -4.18 7.80 -7.50
CA ALA A 43 -4.12 6.36 -7.66
C ALA A 43 -3.89 5.62 -6.32
N MET A 44 -3.04 6.17 -5.44
CA MET A 44 -2.91 5.65 -4.07
C MET A 44 -4.19 5.85 -3.25
N GLY A 45 -4.93 6.93 -3.49
CA GLY A 45 -6.29 7.14 -2.97
C GLY A 45 -7.27 6.06 -3.39
N TYR A 46 -7.12 5.51 -4.61
CA TYR A 46 -7.88 4.34 -5.07
C TYR A 46 -7.36 3.00 -4.55
N GLY A 47 -6.18 2.96 -3.93
CA GLY A 47 -5.67 1.80 -3.21
C GLY A 47 -4.37 1.20 -3.77
N ALA A 48 -3.65 1.92 -4.64
CA ALA A 48 -2.26 1.58 -4.94
C ALA A 48 -1.40 1.62 -3.66
N LEU A 49 -0.47 0.68 -3.53
CA LEU A 49 0.27 0.43 -2.30
C LEU A 49 1.53 1.28 -2.16
N ASP A 50 2.22 1.53 -3.27
CA ASP A 50 3.46 2.32 -3.29
C ASP A 50 3.80 2.74 -4.73
N VAL A 51 4.85 3.55 -4.87
CA VAL A 51 5.41 4.05 -6.14
C VAL A 51 6.92 3.88 -6.21
N VAL A 52 7.44 3.61 -7.41
CA VAL A 52 8.87 3.64 -7.75
C VAL A 52 9.09 4.25 -9.13
N ASN A 53 10.31 4.74 -9.37
CA ASN A 53 10.70 5.13 -10.72
C ASN A 53 10.88 3.91 -11.61
N THR A 54 10.55 4.05 -12.89
CA THR A 54 10.88 3.05 -13.91
C THR A 54 12.40 2.96 -14.03
N PRO A 55 13.00 1.79 -13.75
CA PRO A 55 14.45 1.65 -13.85
C PRO A 55 14.87 1.74 -15.31
N VAL A 56 15.87 2.56 -15.61
CA VAL A 56 16.54 2.53 -16.91
C VAL A 56 17.43 1.29 -16.94
N LEU A 57 17.19 0.40 -17.89
CA LEU A 57 17.97 -0.82 -18.09
C LEU A 57 18.92 -0.62 -19.27
N GLY A 58 20.15 -1.12 -19.17
CA GLY A 58 21.16 -1.04 -20.23
C GLY A 58 22.41 -0.26 -19.83
N ARG A 59 23.23 0.15 -20.81
CA ARG A 59 24.55 0.79 -20.58
C ARG A 59 24.51 2.08 -19.76
N SER A 60 23.40 2.81 -19.81
CA SER A 60 23.15 4.03 -19.03
C SER A 60 22.32 3.78 -17.76
N GLY A 61 21.94 2.54 -17.51
CA GLY A 61 21.16 2.14 -16.35
C GLY A 61 22.02 1.98 -15.10
N HIS A 62 21.44 2.30 -13.94
CA HIS A 62 22.06 2.00 -12.66
C HIS A 62 21.42 0.73 -12.06
N PRO A 63 22.20 -0.31 -11.74
CA PRO A 63 21.67 -1.54 -11.16
C PRO A 63 20.93 -1.30 -9.83
N GLU A 64 21.31 -0.26 -9.09
CA GLU A 64 20.62 0.17 -7.87
C GLU A 64 19.15 0.57 -8.11
N ALA A 65 18.82 1.13 -9.27
CA ALA A 65 17.43 1.48 -9.59
C ALA A 65 16.55 0.22 -9.72
N ALA A 66 17.09 -0.85 -10.32
CA ALA A 66 16.40 -2.14 -10.39
C ALA A 66 16.26 -2.77 -9.01
N LYS A 67 17.26 -2.63 -8.14
CA LYS A 67 17.22 -3.11 -6.75
C LYS A 67 16.09 -2.46 -5.96
N ILE A 68 15.91 -1.14 -6.07
CA ILE A 68 14.81 -0.43 -5.40
C ILE A 68 13.44 -1.01 -5.80
N LEU A 69 13.22 -1.27 -7.09
CA LEU A 69 11.99 -1.91 -7.56
C LEU A 69 11.80 -3.31 -6.96
N LEU A 70 12.87 -4.13 -6.95
CA LEU A 70 12.83 -5.48 -6.39
C LEU A 70 12.54 -5.47 -4.89
N ASP A 71 13.19 -4.58 -4.14
CA ASP A 71 12.98 -4.43 -2.70
C ASP A 71 11.51 -4.09 -2.40
N LYS A 72 10.92 -3.14 -3.16
CA LYS A 72 9.50 -2.79 -3.03
C LYS A 72 8.58 -3.96 -3.34
N ILE A 73 8.87 -4.74 -4.38
CA ILE A 73 8.09 -5.94 -4.71
C ILE A 73 8.14 -6.96 -3.57
N VAL A 74 9.33 -7.22 -3.02
CA VAL A 74 9.51 -8.14 -1.88
C VAL A 74 8.74 -7.67 -0.66
N THR A 75 8.86 -6.39 -0.30
CA THR A 75 8.11 -5.79 0.83
C THR A 75 6.61 -5.97 0.65
N ILE A 76 6.08 -5.66 -0.54
CA ILE A 76 4.66 -5.83 -0.84
C ILE A 76 4.25 -7.31 -0.75
N GLY A 77 5.07 -8.24 -1.27
CA GLY A 77 4.83 -9.68 -1.17
C GLY A 77 4.66 -10.16 0.27
N VAL A 78 5.55 -9.72 1.17
CA VAL A 78 5.47 -10.02 2.61
C VAL A 78 4.17 -9.48 3.22
N LEU A 79 3.82 -8.22 2.92
CA LEU A 79 2.62 -7.57 3.46
C LEU A 79 1.33 -8.28 3.02
N ILE A 80 1.25 -8.73 1.76
CA ILE A 80 0.10 -9.50 1.25
C ILE A 80 0.02 -10.85 1.97
N GLY A 81 1.15 -11.55 2.12
CA GLY A 81 1.21 -12.84 2.81
C GLY A 81 0.73 -12.75 4.26
N GLN A 82 1.14 -11.71 4.99
CA GLN A 82 0.69 -11.44 6.36
C GLN A 82 -0.81 -11.13 6.45
N ARG A 83 -1.37 -10.38 5.49
CA ARG A 83 -2.84 -10.15 5.45
C ARG A 83 -3.59 -11.46 5.29
N LYS A 84 -3.16 -12.33 4.38
CA LYS A 84 -3.78 -13.65 4.16
C LYS A 84 -3.72 -14.52 5.40
N SER A 85 -2.58 -14.58 6.10
CA SER A 85 -2.46 -15.37 7.34
C SER A 85 -3.32 -14.81 8.47
N LYS A 86 -3.42 -13.48 8.61
CA LYS A 86 -4.27 -12.83 9.61
C LYS A 86 -5.76 -13.05 9.34
N LEU A 87 -6.18 -13.02 8.08
CA LEU A 87 -7.54 -13.37 7.67
C LEU A 87 -7.86 -14.84 7.98
N ALA A 88 -6.97 -15.77 7.64
CA ALA A 88 -7.13 -17.19 7.97
C ALA A 88 -7.24 -17.43 9.49
N ASN A 89 -6.36 -16.80 10.28
CA ASN A 89 -6.39 -16.92 11.74
C ASN A 89 -7.63 -16.27 12.37
N LYS A 90 -8.17 -15.21 11.76
CA LYS A 90 -9.41 -14.55 12.22
C LYS A 90 -10.64 -15.41 11.97
N GLU A 91 -10.69 -16.13 10.86
CA GLU A 91 -11.77 -17.08 10.55
C GLU A 91 -11.73 -18.29 11.51
N LEU A 92 -10.53 -18.84 11.78
CA LEU A 92 -10.32 -19.92 12.77
C LEU A 92 -10.73 -19.50 14.20
N SER A 93 -10.41 -18.27 14.62
CA SER A 93 -10.74 -17.78 15.96
C SER A 93 -12.21 -17.32 16.10
N ARG A 94 -12.88 -16.92 15.01
CA ARG A 94 -14.33 -16.64 15.00
C ARG A 94 -15.17 -17.90 15.17
N SER A 95 -14.71 -19.04 14.66
CA SER A 95 -15.40 -20.32 14.88
C SER A 95 -15.26 -20.85 16.31
N ALA A 96 -14.32 -20.33 17.11
CA ALA A 96 -14.03 -20.81 18.46
C ALA A 96 -14.51 -19.89 19.60
N ASN A 97 -14.93 -18.65 19.32
CA ASN A 97 -15.14 -17.67 20.40
C ASN A 97 -16.45 -16.86 20.27
N GLY A 98 -17.56 -17.50 20.60
CA GLY A 98 -18.78 -16.81 20.99
C GLY A 98 -18.65 -16.25 22.41
N LYS A 99 -18.77 -14.93 22.56
CA LYS A 99 -18.85 -14.13 23.80
C LYS A 99 -17.51 -13.64 24.38
N GLY A 100 -17.29 -12.33 24.23
CA GLY A 100 -16.32 -11.57 25.02
C GLY A 100 -16.40 -10.08 24.69
N LYS A 101 -17.33 -9.35 25.32
CA LYS A 101 -17.32 -7.89 25.32
C LYS A 101 -16.08 -7.42 26.08
N SER A 102 -15.07 -6.87 25.40
CA SER A 102 -13.94 -6.24 26.10
C SER A 102 -14.45 -4.95 26.76
N LYS A 103 -14.54 -4.97 28.10
CA LYS A 103 -14.72 -3.74 28.88
C LYS A 103 -13.50 -2.85 28.63
N LEU A 104 -13.74 -1.65 28.11
CA LEU A 104 -12.73 -0.62 27.99
C LEU A 104 -12.49 -0.04 29.39
N SER A 105 -11.40 -0.45 30.04
CA SER A 105 -10.95 0.18 31.29
C SER A 105 -10.34 1.55 30.95
N THR A 106 -11.00 2.62 31.39
CA THR A 106 -10.45 3.99 31.35
C THR A 106 -9.27 4.10 32.32
N PRO A 107 -8.05 4.48 31.88
CA PRO A 107 -6.99 4.86 32.81
C PRO A 107 -7.24 6.29 33.30
N SER A 108 -7.35 6.44 34.61
CA SER A 108 -7.26 7.72 35.31
C SER A 108 -5.78 8.06 35.54
N ALA A 109 -5.31 9.22 35.07
CA ALA A 109 -4.28 10.11 35.67
C ALA A 109 -3.41 10.87 34.63
N THR A 110 -3.57 12.20 34.62
CA THR A 110 -2.54 13.28 34.63
C THR A 110 -1.30 13.21 33.72
N LEU A 111 -1.44 12.86 32.45
CA LEU A 111 -0.46 13.23 31.41
C LEU A 111 -1.18 13.94 30.25
N PRO A 112 -0.56 14.91 29.57
CA PRO A 112 -1.14 15.47 28.35
C PRO A 112 -1.34 14.34 27.34
N SER A 113 -2.52 14.28 26.73
CA SER A 113 -2.84 13.27 25.72
C SER A 113 -1.94 13.49 24.50
N LEU A 114 -0.90 12.68 24.37
CA LEU A 114 0.04 12.70 23.26
C LEU A 114 -0.32 11.62 22.24
N VAL A 115 -0.56 12.02 20.99
CA VAL A 115 -0.77 11.11 19.87
C VAL A 115 0.44 11.21 18.94
N ILE A 116 1.14 10.10 18.74
CA ILE A 116 2.25 9.99 17.78
C ILE A 116 1.76 9.19 16.58
N LEU A 117 1.87 9.76 15.39
CA LEU A 117 1.53 9.10 14.12
C LEU A 117 2.82 8.81 13.34
N GLY A 118 3.07 7.53 13.06
CA GLY A 118 4.21 7.06 12.29
C GLY A 118 3.75 6.34 11.03
N ALA A 119 4.16 6.85 9.87
CA ALA A 119 3.82 6.33 8.55
C ALA A 119 5.06 5.73 7.90
N SER A 120 5.08 4.40 7.71
CA SER A 120 6.21 3.73 7.03
C SER A 120 5.95 3.64 5.52
N THR A 121 4.83 3.03 5.13
CA THR A 121 4.31 2.97 3.75
C THR A 121 2.85 3.43 3.64
N GLY A 122 2.30 4.14 4.64
CA GLY A 122 0.90 4.59 4.64
C GLY A 122 0.70 5.91 5.40
N GLY A 123 -0.01 6.91 4.86
CA GLY A 123 -0.70 6.92 3.56
C GLY A 123 -1.33 8.25 3.15
N PRO A 124 -1.99 8.29 1.97
CA PRO A 124 -2.87 9.39 1.55
C PRO A 124 -4.33 9.23 2.02
N LYS A 125 -4.67 8.09 2.64
CA LYS A 125 -6.02 7.74 3.12
C LYS A 125 -6.09 7.49 4.64
N ALA A 126 -5.04 7.89 5.37
CA ALA A 126 -4.99 7.90 6.83
C ALA A 126 -5.61 9.19 7.39
#